data_AF-I0HQM0-F1
#
_entry.id   AF-I0HQM0-F1
#
_cell.length_a   1.000
_cell.length_b   1.000
_cell.length_c   1.000
_cell.angle_alpha   90.00
_cell.angle_beta   90.00
_cell.angle_gamma   90.00
#
_symmetry.space_group_name_H-M   'P 1'
#
loop_
_entity.id
_entity.type
_entity.pdbx_description
1 polymer ?
#
loop_
_entity_poly.entity_id
_entity_poly.type
_entity_poly.pdbx_seq_one_letter_code
_entity_poly.pdbx_strand_id
1 'polypeptide(L)'
;MNRAQASLQAVRRLAELRARDAERLQTELAERQAQRRRQAEAVERLNALCVGVGASAVPAAVLAANCAAYKESLLELGRRQQDVLARHDADVDAARLALIAASTRRMALEQAVDGRQQRLDRDAAGREQKRQDDIATQVWLRGQR
;
A
#
# COMPACT_ATOMS: atom_id res chain seq x y z
N MET A 1 -9.91 17.32 31.13
CA MET A 1 -10.23 16.62 29.87
C MET A 1 -10.85 15.27 30.22
N ASN A 2 -12.03 14.92 29.69
CA ASN A 2 -12.72 13.68 30.05
C ASN A 2 -11.92 12.44 29.56
N ARG A 3 -11.81 11.38 30.36
CA ARG A 3 -11.06 10.15 30.02
C ARG A 3 -11.51 9.54 28.68
N ALA A 4 -12.79 9.67 28.35
CA ALA A 4 -13.33 9.22 27.07
C ALA A 4 -12.83 10.07 25.87
N GLN A 5 -12.70 11.38 26.05
CA GLN A 5 -12.13 12.28 25.04
C GLN A 5 -10.63 12.02 24.85
N ALA A 6 -9.88 11.79 25.92
CA ALA A 6 -8.46 11.43 25.84
C ALA A 6 -8.24 10.10 25.09
N SER A 7 -9.08 9.10 25.36
CA SER A 7 -9.07 7.81 24.65
C SER A 7 -9.40 7.95 23.16
N LEU A 8 -10.38 8.78 22.80
CA LEU A 8 -10.71 9.06 21.40
C LEU A 8 -9.54 9.74 20.67
N GLN A 9 -8.90 10.73 21.29
CA GLN A 9 -7.74 11.42 20.72
C GLN A 9 -6.56 10.45 20.50
N ALA A 10 -6.34 9.51 21.42
CA ALA A 10 -5.31 8.48 21.24
C ALA A 10 -5.59 7.57 20.03
N VAL A 11 -6.84 7.14 19.83
CA VAL A 11 -7.20 6.30 18.67
C VAL A 11 -7.15 7.09 17.36
N ARG A 12 -7.51 8.38 17.36
CA ARG A 12 -7.35 9.26 16.19
C ARG A 12 -5.89 9.37 15.76
N ARG A 13 -4.99 9.65 16.71
CA ARG A 13 -3.54 9.67 16.44
C ARG A 13 -3.05 8.34 15.89
N LEU A 14 -3.54 7.22 16.42
CA LEU A 14 -3.20 5.90 15.89
C LEU A 14 -3.69 5.72 14.45
N ALA A 15 -4.92 6.15 14.13
CA ALA A 15 -5.47 6.10 12.78
C ALA A 15 -4.63 6.95 11.80
N GLU A 16 -4.24 8.16 12.20
CA GLU A 16 -3.36 9.04 11.41
C GLU A 16 -1.99 8.39 11.13
N LEU A 17 -1.38 7.77 12.14
CA LEU A 17 -0.12 7.03 11.95
C LEU A 17 -0.28 5.89 10.94
N ARG A 18 -1.38 5.13 11.02
CA ARG A 18 -1.64 4.03 10.09
C ARG A 18 -1.98 4.50 8.68
N ALA A 19 -2.57 5.69 8.53
CA ALA A 19 -2.77 6.30 7.23
C ALA A 19 -1.42 6.61 6.55
N ARG A 20 -0.50 7.24 7.28
CA ARG A 20 0.86 7.50 6.78
C ARG A 20 1.63 6.22 6.44
N ASP A 21 1.50 5.17 7.26
CA ASP A 21 2.10 3.87 6.96
C ASP A 21 1.56 3.28 5.65
N ALA A 22 0.25 3.37 5.41
CA ALA A 22 -0.37 2.90 4.17
C ALA A 22 0.09 3.71 2.96
N GLU A 23 0.18 5.04 3.08
CA GLU A 23 0.74 5.91 2.03
C GLU A 23 2.19 5.55 1.71
N ARG A 24 3.03 5.30 2.72
CA ARG A 24 4.41 4.86 2.52
C ARG A 24 4.46 3.54 1.75
N LEU A 25 3.67 2.54 2.16
CA LEU A 25 3.59 1.24 1.47
C LEU A 25 3.10 1.37 0.02
N GLN A 26 2.20 2.31 -0.24
CA GLN A 26 1.72 2.59 -1.59
C GLN A 26 2.84 3.17 -2.47
N THR A 27 3.62 4.12 -1.95
CA THR A 27 4.79 4.66 -2.65
C THR A 27 5.82 3.59 -2.92
N GLU A 28 6.16 2.77 -1.92
CA GLU A 28 7.10 1.65 -2.09
C GLU A 28 6.62 0.64 -3.15
N LEU A 29 5.31 0.33 -3.18
CA LEU A 29 4.75 -0.55 -4.19
C LEU A 29 4.90 0.05 -5.60
N ALA A 30 4.65 1.35 -5.77
CA ALA A 30 4.81 2.04 -7.04
C ALA A 30 6.27 2.00 -7.53
N GLU A 31 7.24 2.21 -6.63
CA GLU A 31 8.68 2.10 -6.93
C GLU A 31 9.06 0.69 -7.38
N ARG A 32 8.61 -0.34 -6.64
CA ARG A 32 8.85 -1.75 -7.01
C ARG A 32 8.24 -2.10 -8.36
N GLN A 33 7.04 -1.63 -8.65
CA GLN A 33 6.39 -1.82 -9.97
C GLN A 33 7.17 -1.14 -11.10
N ALA A 34 7.67 0.07 -10.87
CA ALA A 34 8.51 0.77 -11.85
C ALA A 34 9.83 0.02 -12.11
N GLN A 35 10.47 -0.51 -11.06
CA GLN A 35 11.68 -1.32 -11.20
C GLN A 35 11.40 -2.62 -11.97
N ARG A 36 10.33 -3.34 -11.62
CA ARG A 36 9.88 -4.54 -12.32
C ARG A 36 9.68 -4.26 -13.81
N ARG A 37 9.00 -3.16 -14.16
CA ARG A 37 8.77 -2.77 -15.55
C ARG A 37 10.07 -2.54 -16.30
N ARG A 38 11.02 -1.80 -15.71
CA ARG A 38 12.35 -1.58 -16.32
C ARG A 38 13.09 -2.90 -16.57
N GLN A 39 13.00 -3.86 -15.64
CA GLN A 39 13.64 -5.17 -15.81
C GLN A 39 12.96 -6.01 -16.89
N ALA A 40 11.63 -5.99 -16.98
CA ALA A 40 10.90 -6.65 -18.06
C ALA A 40 11.32 -6.10 -19.43
N GLU A 41 11.41 -4.77 -19.59
CA GLU A 41 11.88 -4.12 -20.81
C GLU A 41 13.34 -4.50 -21.14
N ALA A 42 14.21 -4.64 -20.13
CA ALA A 42 15.58 -5.09 -20.33
C ALA A 42 15.67 -6.55 -20.82
N VAL A 43 14.85 -7.45 -20.25
CA VAL A 43 14.75 -8.86 -20.69
C VAL A 43 14.25 -8.94 -22.13
N GLU A 44 13.23 -8.17 -22.50
CA GLU A 44 12.73 -8.13 -23.88
C GLU A 44 13.81 -7.69 -24.87
N ARG A 45 14.58 -6.65 -24.55
CA ARG A 45 15.70 -6.20 -25.38
C ARG A 45 16.79 -7.25 -25.52
N LEU A 46 17.14 -7.95 -24.44
CA LEU A 46 18.13 -9.04 -24.49
C LEU A 46 17.65 -10.21 -25.35
N ASN A 47 16.38 -10.59 -25.24
CA ASN A 47 15.79 -11.63 -26.09
C ASN A 47 15.82 -11.22 -27.56
N ALA A 48 15.47 -9.97 -27.88
CA ALA A 48 15.55 -9.45 -29.24
C ALA A 48 16.98 -9.48 -29.81
N LEU A 49 17.99 -9.13 -28.99
CA LEU A 49 19.40 -9.24 -29.38
C LEU A 49 19.80 -10.69 -29.66
N CYS A 50 19.39 -11.65 -28.82
CA CYS A 50 19.69 -13.07 -29.00
C CYS A 50 19.17 -13.61 -30.34
N VAL A 51 18.01 -13.15 -30.80
CA VAL A 51 17.42 -13.55 -32.10
C VAL A 51 18.26 -13.01 -33.28
N GLY A 52 18.88 -11.85 -33.15
CA GLY A 52 19.73 -11.24 -34.19
C GLY A 52 21.12 -11.87 -34.34
N VAL A 53 21.62 -12.55 -33.31
CA VAL A 53 22.95 -13.19 -33.30
C VAL A 53 22.89 -14.54 -34.02
N GLY A 54 23.02 -14.49 -35.34
CA GLY A 54 23.05 -15.68 -36.21
C GLY A 54 23.04 -15.40 -37.71
N ALA A 55 22.73 -14.17 -38.13
CA ALA A 55 22.60 -13.83 -39.55
C ALA A 55 23.93 -13.52 -40.29
N SER A 56 25.10 -13.74 -39.66
CA SER A 56 26.39 -13.43 -40.30
C SER A 56 26.92 -14.62 -41.09
N ALA A 57 26.83 -14.54 -42.42
CA ALA A 57 27.28 -15.56 -43.38
C ALA A 57 28.79 -15.49 -43.66
N VAL A 58 29.64 -15.38 -42.64
CA VAL A 58 31.10 -15.25 -42.83
C VAL A 58 31.81 -16.57 -42.48
N PRO A 59 32.51 -17.21 -43.44
CA PRO A 59 33.04 -18.57 -43.32
C PRO A 59 34.42 -18.60 -42.64
N ALA A 60 34.54 -18.05 -41.44
CA ALA A 60 35.76 -18.10 -40.64
C ALA A 60 35.52 -18.85 -39.33
N ALA A 61 36.24 -19.96 -39.12
CA ALA A 61 36.07 -20.82 -37.93
C ALA A 61 36.25 -20.06 -36.60
N VAL A 62 37.16 -19.08 -36.55
CA VAL A 62 37.37 -18.20 -35.39
C VAL A 62 36.15 -17.31 -35.14
N LEU A 63 35.52 -16.79 -36.20
CA LEU A 63 34.32 -15.97 -36.09
C LEU A 63 33.13 -16.81 -35.61
N ALA A 64 33.00 -18.04 -36.11
CA ALA A 64 31.97 -18.98 -35.66
C ALA A 64 32.11 -19.32 -34.17
N ALA A 65 33.33 -19.57 -33.68
CA ALA A 65 33.61 -19.81 -32.27
C ALA A 65 33.29 -18.58 -31.39
N ASN A 66 33.65 -17.38 -31.83
CA ASN A 66 33.34 -16.14 -31.12
C ASN A 66 31.82 -15.87 -31.08
N CYS A 67 31.10 -16.11 -32.18
CA CYS A 67 29.65 -16.00 -32.22
C CYS A 67 28.96 -17.01 -31.30
N ALA A 68 29.47 -18.25 -31.22
CA ALA A 68 28.95 -19.28 -30.32
C ALA A 68 29.15 -18.88 -28.84
N ALA A 69 30.36 -18.46 -28.45
CA ALA A 69 30.66 -18.01 -27.09
C ALA A 69 29.85 -16.76 -26.68
N TYR A 70 29.69 -15.81 -27.60
CA TYR A 70 28.85 -14.63 -27.39
C TYR A 70 27.37 -15.00 -27.21
N LYS A 71 26.85 -15.91 -28.04
CA LYS A 71 25.47 -16.40 -27.93
C LYS A 71 25.23 -17.15 -26.62
N GLU A 72 26.17 -17.99 -26.20
CA GLU A 72 26.10 -18.69 -24.91
C GLU A 72 26.08 -17.71 -23.74
N SER A 73 26.96 -16.69 -23.77
CA SER A 73 27.00 -15.63 -22.76
C SER A 73 25.69 -14.82 -22.70
N LEU A 74 25.09 -14.52 -23.86
CA LEU A 74 23.80 -13.84 -23.94
C LEU A 74 22.65 -14.70 -23.40
N LEU A 75 22.64 -15.99 -23.69
CA LEU A 75 21.63 -16.92 -23.16
C LEU A 75 21.75 -17.06 -21.64
N GLU A 76 22.96 -17.14 -21.10
CA GLU A 76 23.19 -17.15 -19.66
C GLU A 76 22.74 -15.85 -18.99
N LEU A 77 23.07 -14.70 -19.59
CA LEU A 77 22.60 -13.41 -19.14
C LEU A 77 21.06 -13.32 -19.17
N GLY A 78 20.43 -13.81 -20.23
CA GLY A 78 18.96 -13.87 -20.35
C GLY A 78 18.32 -14.68 -19.22
N ARG A 79 18.85 -15.86 -18.90
CA ARG A 79 18.38 -16.69 -17.77
C ARG A 79 18.51 -15.95 -16.44
N ARG A 80 19.68 -15.35 -16.16
CA ARG A 80 19.90 -14.57 -14.93
C ARG A 80 18.91 -13.40 -14.79
N GLN A 81 18.60 -12.72 -15.90
CA GLN A 81 17.65 -11.62 -15.89
C GLN A 81 16.20 -12.09 -15.69
N GLN A 82 15.83 -13.27 -16.21
CA GLN A 82 14.55 -13.90 -15.91
C GLN A 82 14.40 -14.25 -14.42
N ASP A 83 15.45 -14.79 -13.79
CA ASP A 83 15.45 -15.07 -12.35
C ASP A 83 15.28 -13.79 -11.52
N VAL A 84 15.96 -12.71 -11.92
CA VAL A 84 15.83 -11.39 -11.28
C VAL A 84 14.40 -10.85 -11.44
N LEU A 85 13.80 -10.98 -12.63
CA LEU A 85 12.42 -10.55 -12.87
C LEU A 85 11.43 -11.35 -12.00
N ALA A 86 11.62 -12.67 -11.88
CA ALA A 86 10.77 -13.51 -11.03
C ALA A 86 10.85 -13.09 -9.55
N ARG A 87 12.03 -12.72 -9.06
CA ARG A 87 12.20 -12.17 -7.70
C ARG A 87 11.46 -10.85 -7.54
N HIS A 88 11.56 -9.94 -8.51
CA HIS A 88 10.84 -8.67 -8.48
C HIS A 88 9.31 -8.87 -8.52
N ASP A 89 8.82 -9.85 -9.28
CA ASP A 89 7.39 -10.19 -9.30
C ASP A 89 6.93 -10.66 -7.91
N ALA A 90 7.70 -11.54 -7.26
CA ALA A 90 7.43 -11.98 -5.89
C ALA A 90 7.45 -10.83 -4.88
N ASP A 91 8.41 -9.90 -5.00
CA ASP A 91 8.51 -8.72 -4.14
C ASP A 91 7.31 -7.77 -4.31
N VAL A 92 6.84 -7.58 -5.55
CA VAL A 92 5.65 -6.79 -5.86
C VAL A 92 4.40 -7.42 -5.25
N ASP A 93 4.24 -8.73 -5.36
CA ASP A 93 3.10 -9.44 -4.78
C ASP A 93 3.10 -9.38 -3.25
N ALA A 94 4.27 -9.57 -2.62
CA ALA A 94 4.42 -9.40 -1.19
C ALA A 94 4.08 -7.97 -0.74
N ALA A 95 4.55 -6.95 -1.48
CA ALA A 95 4.24 -5.56 -1.20
C ALA A 95 2.74 -5.24 -1.36
N ARG A 96 2.07 -5.80 -2.37
CA ARG A 96 0.60 -5.67 -2.53
C ARG A 96 -0.14 -6.26 -1.34
N LEU A 97 0.21 -7.47 -0.91
CA LEU A 97 -0.43 -8.10 0.25
C LEU A 97 -0.22 -7.29 1.53
N ALA A 98 0.97 -6.73 1.73
CA ALA A 98 1.25 -5.85 2.85
C ALA A 98 0.39 -4.57 2.82
N LEU A 99 0.23 -3.95 1.65
CA LEU A 99 -0.62 -2.77 1.48
C LEU A 99 -2.10 -3.07 1.74
N ILE A 100 -2.61 -4.21 1.27
CA ILE A 100 -3.98 -4.66 1.54
C ILE A 100 -4.18 -4.82 3.04
N ALA A 101 -3.28 -5.55 3.73
CA ALA A 101 -3.36 -5.75 5.16
C ALA A 101 -3.31 -4.43 5.95
N ALA A 102 -2.44 -3.48 5.55
CA ALA A 102 -2.37 -2.16 6.15
C ALA A 102 -3.66 -1.36 5.95
N SER A 103 -4.23 -1.40 4.74
CA SER A 103 -5.47 -0.72 4.37
C SER A 103 -6.66 -1.27 5.17
N THR A 104 -6.78 -2.59 5.32
CA THR A 104 -7.81 -3.21 6.14
C THR A 104 -7.72 -2.78 7.60
N ARG A 105 -6.51 -2.76 8.18
CA ARG A 105 -6.31 -2.29 9.57
C ARG A 105 -6.67 -0.81 9.73
N ARG A 106 -6.35 0.03 8.73
CA ARG A 106 -6.72 1.44 8.73
C ARG A 106 -8.23 1.62 8.75
N MET A 107 -8.96 0.94 7.86
CA MET A 107 -10.42 1.01 7.81
C MET A 107 -11.06 0.57 9.13
N ALA A 108 -10.55 -0.49 9.76
CA ALA A 108 -11.04 -0.94 11.07
C ALA A 108 -10.83 0.11 12.17
N LEU A 109 -9.70 0.84 12.16
CA LEU A 109 -9.43 1.92 13.10
C LEU A 109 -10.33 3.14 12.85
N GLU A 110 -10.56 3.52 11.59
CA GLU A 110 -11.47 4.59 11.20
C GLU A 110 -12.89 4.31 11.71
N GLN A 111 -13.41 3.10 11.47
CA GLN A 111 -14.71 2.66 12.00
C GLN A 111 -14.76 2.71 13.53
N ALA A 112 -13.66 2.34 14.20
CA ALA A 112 -13.58 2.42 15.66
C ALA A 112 -13.58 3.87 16.19
N VAL A 113 -12.94 4.80 15.47
CA VAL A 113 -12.99 6.24 15.79
C VAL A 113 -14.42 6.75 15.63
N ASP A 114 -15.06 6.46 14.50
CA ASP A 114 -16.41 6.94 14.19
C ASP A 114 -17.42 6.41 15.20
N GLY A 115 -17.37 5.12 15.50
CA GLY A 115 -18.25 4.50 16.50
C GLY A 115 -18.09 5.11 17.91
N ARG A 116 -16.85 5.46 18.30
CA ARG A 116 -16.60 6.12 19.60
C ARG A 116 -17.07 7.56 19.62
N GLN A 117 -16.84 8.31 18.54
CA GLN A 117 -17.32 9.68 18.40
C GLN A 117 -18.84 9.74 18.50
N GLN A 118 -19.55 8.88 17.74
CA GLN A 118 -21.01 8.82 17.78
C GLN A 118 -21.56 8.51 19.17
N ARG A 119 -20.91 7.62 19.95
CA ARG A 119 -21.30 7.35 21.34
C ARG A 119 -21.17 8.59 22.22
N LEU A 120 -20.04 9.30 22.10
CA LEU A 120 -19.82 10.53 22.87
C LEU A 120 -20.84 11.62 22.53
N ASP A 121 -21.21 11.73 21.25
CA ASP A 121 -22.20 12.71 20.79
C ASP A 121 -23.59 12.39 21.32
N ARG A 122 -24.00 11.11 21.29
CA ARG A 122 -25.28 10.66 21.88
C ARG A 122 -25.32 10.90 23.39
N ASP A 123 -24.24 10.58 24.10
CA ASP A 123 -24.16 10.81 25.54
C ASP A 123 -24.22 12.30 25.89
N ALA A 124 -23.60 13.15 25.05
CA ALA A 124 -23.66 14.60 25.22
C ALA A 124 -25.08 15.14 24.96
N ALA A 125 -25.72 14.70 23.88
CA ALA A 125 -27.08 15.07 23.53
C ALA A 125 -28.08 14.65 24.61
N GLY A 126 -27.98 13.42 25.15
CA GLY A 126 -28.86 12.95 26.21
C GLY A 126 -28.70 13.73 27.52
N ARG A 127 -27.47 14.11 27.88
CA ARG A 127 -27.22 14.98 29.05
C ARG A 127 -27.79 16.38 28.85
N GLU A 128 -27.65 16.94 27.65
CA GLU A 128 -28.17 18.25 27.32
C GLU A 128 -29.70 18.27 27.35
N GLN A 129 -30.34 17.28 26.73
CA GLN A 129 -31.80 17.14 26.75
C GLN A 129 -32.33 17.03 28.18
N LYS A 130 -31.73 16.16 29.01
CA LYS A 130 -32.12 16.04 30.42
C LYS A 130 -32.03 17.38 31.16
N ARG A 131 -30.96 18.16 30.93
CA ARG A 131 -30.79 19.48 31.53
C ARG A 131 -31.90 20.44 31.09
N GLN A 132 -32.26 20.42 29.80
CA GLN A 132 -33.33 21.25 29.27
C GLN A 132 -34.70 20.87 29.86
N ASP A 133 -34.99 19.57 29.98
CA ASP A 133 -36.22 19.05 30.58
C ASP A 133 -36.33 19.43 32.07
N ASP A 134 -35.22 19.34 32.81
CA ASP A 134 -35.15 19.76 34.23
C ASP A 134 -35.45 21.26 34.37
N ILE A 135 -34.88 22.09 33.48
CA ILE A 135 -35.12 23.55 33.45
C ILE A 135 -36.59 23.83 33.12
N ALA A 136 -37.13 23.20 32.07
CA ALA A 136 -38.52 23.39 31.64
C ALA A 136 -39.50 23.02 32.78
N THR A 137 -39.23 21.92 33.47
CA THR A 137 -40.02 21.47 34.62
C THR A 137 -39.99 22.49 35.76
N GLN A 138 -38.81 23.05 36.09
CA GLN A 138 -38.70 24.08 37.13
C GLN A 138 -39.42 25.38 36.76
N VAL A 139 -39.36 25.80 35.50
CA VAL A 139 -40.07 26.99 35.00
C VAL A 139 -41.58 26.78 35.11
N TRP A 140 -42.07 25.62 34.66
CA TRP A 140 -43.48 25.27 34.74
C TRP A 140 -44.00 25.26 36.19
N LEU A 141 -43.27 24.62 37.11
CA LEU A 141 -43.63 24.58 38.54
C LEU A 141 -43.67 25.97 39.19
N ARG A 142 -42.79 26.90 38.77
CA ARG A 142 -42.79 28.28 39.28
C ARG A 142 -43.92 29.12 38.73
N GLY A 143 -44.38 28.86 37.50
CA GLY A 143 -45.49 29.58 36.87
C GLY A 143 -46.88 29.13 37.33
N GLN A 144 -46.98 28.04 38.10
CA GLN A 144 -48.24 27.58 38.70
C GLN A 144 -48.53 28.16 40.09
N ARG A 145 -47.65 29.02 40.62
CA ARG A 145 -47.88 29.81 41.83
C ARG A 145 -48.25 31.24 41.45
#